data_AF-A0A9D6C5X0-F1
#
_entry.id   AF-A0A9D6C5X0-F1
#
_cell.length_a   1.000
_cell.length_b   1.000
_cell.length_c   1.000
_cell.angle_alpha   90.00
_cell.angle_beta   90.00
_cell.angle_gamma   90.00
#
_symmetry.space_group_name_H-M   'P 1'
#
loop_
_entity.id
_entity.type
_entity.pdbx_description
1 polymer ?
#
loop_
_entity_poly.entity_id
_entity_poly.type
_entity_poly.pdbx_seq_one_letter_code
_entity_poly.pdbx_strand_id
1 'polypeptide(L)'
;MRSPLEQMTDRLRELQAEIEAAIEDRRAAFRYRMERGRVIFDAEVRARHRAAREGLLSFLSRTRLLVVLTAPFIYVLILPFAALDLFVTLYQAVCFPVYGIPKVRRRDYIVIDRQHLAYLNGLQKLNCIYCGYCNGLIGFVREVSGRTEAYWCPIKHASRVSDPHSRYPVFVDYGNEDAFQARVEEQRAALTKAD
;
A
#
# COMPACT_ATOMS: atom_id res chain seq x y z
N MET A 1 11.02 -1.94 32.19
CA MET A 1 9.97 -2.98 31.97
C MET A 1 9.14 -2.51 30.79
N ARG A 2 8.92 -3.34 29.76
CA ARG A 2 8.10 -2.93 28.59
C ARG A 2 6.63 -2.80 28.98
N SER A 3 5.95 -1.77 28.50
CA SER A 3 4.53 -1.54 28.79
C SER A 3 3.65 -2.66 28.18
N PRO A 4 2.44 -2.90 28.70
CA PRO A 4 1.51 -3.87 28.10
C PRO A 4 1.23 -3.58 26.61
N LEU A 5 1.15 -2.30 26.23
CA LEU A 5 0.93 -1.88 24.85
C LEU A 5 2.10 -2.25 23.93
N GLU A 6 3.33 -2.08 24.42
CA GLU A 6 4.53 -2.48 23.68
C GLU A 6 4.56 -3.99 23.42
N GLN A 7 4.22 -4.80 24.44
CA GLN A 7 4.14 -6.25 24.31
C GLN A 7 3.06 -6.68 23.30
N MET A 8 1.89 -6.03 23.30
CA MET A 8 0.84 -6.28 22.32
C MET A 8 1.27 -5.90 20.90
N THR A 9 1.99 -4.79 20.76
CA THR A 9 2.50 -4.32 19.46
C THR A 9 3.56 -5.27 18.90
N ASP A 10 4.47 -5.77 19.74
CA ASP A 10 5.48 -6.75 19.35
C ASP A 10 4.82 -8.04 18.87
N ARG A 11 3.83 -8.56 19.61
CA ARG A 11 3.08 -9.75 19.21
C ARG A 11 2.28 -9.55 17.92
N LEU A 12 1.76 -8.35 17.67
CA LEU A 12 1.10 -8.03 16.40
C LEU A 12 2.08 -8.13 15.22
N ARG A 13 3.31 -7.63 15.38
CA ARG A 13 4.34 -7.73 14.33
C ARG A 13 4.73 -9.17 14.05
N GLU A 14 4.89 -9.98 15.09
CA GLU A 14 5.16 -11.43 14.96
C GLU A 14 4.05 -12.13 14.16
N LEU A 15 2.79 -11.89 14.53
CA LEU A 15 1.64 -12.47 13.82
C LEU A 15 1.55 -11.98 12.37
N GLN A 16 1.85 -10.71 12.10
CA GLN A 16 1.91 -10.20 10.73
C GLN A 16 2.98 -10.92 9.90
N ALA A 17 4.17 -11.15 10.46
CA ALA A 17 5.23 -11.88 9.79
C ALA A 17 4.83 -13.35 9.52
N GLU A 18 4.16 -14.01 10.45
CA GLU A 18 3.63 -15.37 10.25
C GLU A 18 2.57 -15.42 9.13
N ILE A 19 1.68 -14.44 9.06
CA ILE A 19 0.69 -14.33 7.99
C ILE A 19 1.36 -14.13 6.63
N GLU A 20 2.37 -13.26 6.56
CA GLU A 20 3.14 -13.03 5.33
C GLU A 20 3.85 -14.30 4.86
N ALA A 21 4.48 -15.04 5.78
CA ALA A 21 5.10 -16.33 5.49
C ALA A 21 4.08 -17.35 4.97
N ALA A 22 2.92 -17.47 5.63
CA ALA A 22 1.85 -18.38 5.20
C ALA A 22 1.26 -17.99 3.83
N ILE A 23 1.19 -16.69 3.51
CA ILE A 23 0.80 -16.22 2.18
C ILE A 23 1.87 -16.63 1.15
N GLU A 24 3.15 -16.48 1.46
CA GLU A 24 4.24 -16.84 0.55
C GLU A 24 4.32 -18.36 0.29
N ASP A 25 4.13 -19.18 1.33
CA ASP A 25 4.03 -20.64 1.19
C ASP A 25 2.87 -21.04 0.28
N ARG A 26 1.71 -20.38 0.42
CA ARG A 26 0.57 -20.59 -0.48
C ARG A 26 0.88 -20.13 -1.90
N ARG A 27 1.60 -19.03 -2.09
CA ARG A 27 2.03 -18.58 -3.42
C ARG A 27 2.95 -19.61 -4.09
N ALA A 28 3.88 -20.20 -3.36
CA ALA A 28 4.74 -21.28 -3.87
C ALA A 28 3.94 -22.53 -4.30
N ALA A 29 2.81 -22.81 -3.66
CA ALA A 29 1.92 -23.91 -4.02
C ALA A 29 1.13 -23.67 -5.32
N PHE A 30 0.84 -22.41 -5.68
CA PHE A 30 0.26 -22.06 -6.97
C PHE A 30 1.38 -21.91 -8.01
N ARG A 31 1.58 -22.92 -8.86
CA ARG A 31 2.63 -23.04 -9.90
C ARG A 31 2.77 -21.85 -10.88
N TYR A 32 3.21 -20.71 -10.40
CA TYR A 32 3.67 -19.58 -11.20
C TYR A 32 5.04 -19.16 -10.68
N ARG A 33 5.99 -18.92 -11.60
CA ARG A 33 7.35 -18.52 -11.26
C ARG A 33 7.46 -17.01 -11.41
N MET A 34 7.82 -16.31 -10.34
CA MET A 34 8.18 -14.89 -10.42
C MET A 34 9.62 -14.75 -10.91
N GLU A 35 9.83 -14.39 -12.17
CA GLU A 35 11.16 -14.05 -12.69
C GLU A 35 11.24 -12.54 -12.94
N ARG A 36 12.14 -11.85 -12.22
CA ARG A 36 12.43 -10.40 -12.38
C ARG A 36 11.16 -9.52 -12.36
N GLY A 37 10.23 -9.80 -11.45
CA GLY A 37 8.98 -9.04 -11.32
C GLY A 37 7.91 -9.36 -12.36
N ARG A 38 8.05 -10.46 -13.12
CA ARG A 38 7.03 -10.97 -14.05
C ARG A 38 6.56 -12.36 -13.64
N VAL A 39 5.24 -12.53 -13.61
CA VAL A 39 4.59 -13.83 -13.36
C VAL A 39 4.69 -14.70 -14.61
N ILE A 40 5.52 -15.75 -14.58
CA ILE A 40 5.61 -16.76 -15.61
C ILE A 40 4.72 -17.95 -15.20
N PHE A 41 3.59 -18.08 -15.88
CA PHE A 41 2.69 -19.21 -15.71
C PHE A 41 3.17 -20.43 -16.51
N ASP A 42 3.08 -21.61 -15.92
CA ASP A 42 3.27 -22.87 -16.64
C ASP A 42 2.32 -22.98 -17.85
N ALA A 43 2.74 -23.73 -18.86
CA ALA A 43 2.00 -23.86 -20.13
C ALA A 43 0.56 -24.38 -19.92
N GLU A 44 0.36 -25.25 -18.93
CA GLU A 44 -0.95 -25.79 -18.55
C GLU A 44 -1.86 -24.73 -17.92
N VAL A 45 -1.31 -23.86 -17.07
CA VAL A 45 -2.04 -22.75 -16.43
C VAL A 45 -2.43 -21.70 -17.48
N ARG A 46 -1.55 -21.40 -18.43
CA ARG A 46 -1.87 -20.52 -19.57
C ARG A 46 -2.99 -21.10 -20.44
N ALA A 47 -3.03 -22.41 -20.65
CA ALA A 47 -4.09 -23.07 -21.40
C ALA A 47 -5.45 -22.99 -20.68
N ARG A 48 -5.50 -23.24 -19.37
CA ARG A 48 -6.71 -23.07 -18.54
C ARG A 48 -7.22 -21.62 -18.52
N HIS A 49 -6.31 -20.65 -18.38
CA HIS A 49 -6.68 -19.24 -18.43
C HIS A 49 -7.21 -18.81 -19.81
N ARG A 50 -6.67 -19.37 -20.90
CA ARG A 50 -7.21 -19.13 -22.25
C ARG A 50 -8.59 -19.75 -22.44
N ALA A 51 -8.83 -20.93 -21.88
CA ALA A 51 -10.13 -21.59 -21.92
C ALA A 51 -11.19 -20.85 -21.10
N ALA A 52 -10.80 -20.23 -19.98
CA ALA A 52 -11.68 -19.42 -19.13
C ALA A 52 -11.81 -17.95 -19.59
N ARG A 53 -11.39 -17.61 -20.82
CA ARG A 53 -11.45 -16.24 -21.33
C ARG A 53 -12.88 -15.77 -21.46
N GLU A 54 -13.17 -14.66 -20.79
CA GLU A 54 -14.43 -13.95 -20.98
C GLU A 54 -14.29 -12.98 -22.16
N GLY A 55 -15.19 -13.09 -23.15
CA GLY A 55 -15.22 -12.18 -24.29
C GLY A 55 -15.80 -10.81 -23.92
N LEU A 56 -15.32 -9.75 -24.54
CA LEU A 56 -15.76 -8.37 -24.23
C LEU A 56 -17.24 -8.13 -24.44
N LEU A 57 -17.82 -8.72 -25.48
CA LEU A 57 -19.26 -8.65 -25.74
C LEU A 57 -20.08 -9.45 -24.73
N SER A 58 -19.60 -10.64 -24.32
CA SER A 58 -20.25 -11.45 -23.28
C SER A 58 -20.25 -10.72 -21.93
N PHE A 59 -19.12 -10.12 -21.57
CA PHE A 59 -18.98 -9.32 -20.36
C PHE A 59 -19.88 -8.09 -20.37
N LEU A 60 -19.89 -7.30 -21.45
CA LEU A 60 -20.74 -6.11 -21.56
C LEU A 60 -22.23 -6.47 -21.57
N SER A 61 -22.63 -7.58 -22.20
CA SER A 61 -24.03 -8.04 -22.21
C SER A 61 -24.56 -8.45 -20.83
N ARG A 62 -23.67 -8.88 -19.92
CA ARG A 62 -24.00 -9.23 -18.53
C ARG A 62 -23.81 -8.05 -17.57
N THR A 63 -23.08 -7.02 -17.98
CA THR A 63 -22.81 -5.84 -17.16
C THR A 63 -24.07 -4.96 -17.12
N ARG A 64 -24.54 -4.64 -15.92
CA ARG A 64 -25.68 -3.73 -15.74
C ARG A 64 -25.36 -2.37 -16.38
N LEU A 65 -26.26 -1.84 -17.18
CA LEU A 65 -26.08 -0.55 -17.88
C LEU A 65 -25.66 0.60 -16.94
N LEU A 66 -26.21 0.62 -15.72
CA LEU A 66 -25.85 1.59 -14.67
C LEU A 66 -24.37 1.53 -14.26
N VAL A 67 -23.71 0.37 -14.33
CA VAL A 67 -22.28 0.23 -14.03
C VAL A 67 -21.44 0.86 -15.13
N VAL A 68 -21.85 0.72 -16.39
CA VAL A 68 -21.17 1.38 -17.51
C VAL A 68 -21.37 2.90 -17.44
N LEU A 69 -22.56 3.35 -17.06
CA LEU A 69 -22.89 4.77 -16.93
C LEU A 69 -22.07 5.47 -15.81
N THR A 70 -21.67 4.73 -14.78
CA THR A 70 -20.86 5.26 -13.67
C THR A 70 -19.35 5.21 -13.96
N ALA A 71 -18.92 4.48 -14.99
CA ALA A 71 -17.51 4.36 -15.34
C ALA A 71 -16.80 5.71 -15.58
N PRO A 72 -17.41 6.72 -16.24
CA PRO A 72 -16.77 8.03 -16.39
C PRO A 72 -16.40 8.68 -15.05
N PHE A 73 -17.23 8.57 -14.02
CA PHE A 73 -16.94 9.13 -12.69
C PHE A 73 -15.72 8.47 -12.03
N ILE A 74 -15.56 7.16 -12.23
CA ILE A 74 -14.38 6.41 -11.73
C ILE A 74 -13.12 6.90 -12.45
N TYR A 75 -13.18 7.03 -13.78
CA TYR A 75 -12.02 7.43 -14.57
C TYR A 75 -11.64 8.91 -14.42
N VAL A 76 -12.59 9.80 -14.09
CA VAL A 76 -12.27 11.19 -13.75
C VAL A 76 -11.32 11.27 -12.56
N LEU A 77 -11.40 10.35 -11.59
CA LEU A 77 -10.49 10.31 -10.44
C LEU A 77 -9.04 9.97 -10.81
N ILE A 78 -8.75 9.49 -12.03
CA ILE A 78 -7.37 9.30 -12.48
C ILE A 78 -6.59 10.62 -12.39
N LEU A 79 -7.23 11.74 -12.76
CA LEU A 79 -6.57 13.04 -12.75
C LEU A 79 -6.12 13.49 -11.34
N PRO A 80 -6.99 13.53 -10.31
CA PRO A 80 -6.56 13.88 -8.97
C PRO A 80 -5.57 12.87 -8.38
N PHE A 81 -5.69 11.56 -8.67
CA PHE A 81 -4.68 10.59 -8.23
C PHE A 81 -3.31 10.84 -8.87
N ALA A 82 -3.26 11.12 -10.17
CA ALA A 82 -2.00 11.44 -10.85
C ALA A 82 -1.38 12.75 -10.33
N ALA A 83 -2.20 13.77 -10.06
CA ALA A 83 -1.75 15.01 -9.45
C ALA A 83 -1.20 14.76 -8.04
N LEU A 84 -1.90 13.98 -7.21
CA LEU A 84 -1.46 13.60 -5.87
C LEU A 84 -0.12 12.85 -5.91
N ASP A 85 0.04 11.88 -6.81
CA ASP A 85 1.30 11.15 -6.99
C ASP A 85 2.46 12.10 -7.33
N LEU A 86 2.24 13.03 -8.26
CA LEU A 86 3.23 14.03 -8.63
C LEU A 86 3.62 14.91 -7.44
N PHE A 87 2.64 15.49 -6.75
CA PHE A 87 2.89 16.40 -5.64
C PHE A 87 3.57 15.70 -4.45
N VAL A 88 3.14 14.49 -4.10
CA VAL A 88 3.74 13.74 -2.98
C VAL A 88 5.14 13.25 -3.33
N THR A 89 5.37 12.86 -4.58
CA THR A 89 6.71 12.49 -5.07
C THR A 89 7.65 13.70 -5.02
N LEU A 90 7.20 14.88 -5.46
CA LEU A 90 7.98 16.12 -5.39
C LEU A 90 8.24 16.53 -3.93
N TYR A 91 7.20 16.47 -3.10
CA TYR A 91 7.28 16.79 -1.68
C TYR A 91 8.37 15.97 -0.99
N GLN A 92 8.35 14.63 -1.10
CA GLN A 92 9.40 13.82 -0.49
C GLN A 92 10.76 14.03 -1.17
N ALA A 93 10.80 14.29 -2.47
CA ALA A 93 12.06 14.50 -3.18
C ALA A 93 12.81 15.74 -2.67
N VAL A 94 12.08 16.78 -2.27
CA VAL A 94 12.61 18.04 -1.74
C VAL A 94 12.76 18.01 -0.23
N CYS A 95 11.71 17.68 0.51
CA CYS A 95 11.68 17.79 1.96
C CYS A 95 12.47 16.70 2.68
N PHE A 96 12.40 15.44 2.21
CA PHE A 96 13.00 14.34 2.97
C PHE A 96 14.53 14.42 3.04
N PRO A 97 15.26 14.77 1.96
CA PRO A 97 16.70 15.03 2.05
C PRO A 97 17.06 16.17 3.01
N VAL A 98 16.26 17.25 3.04
CA VAL A 98 16.48 18.39 3.95
C VAL A 98 16.35 17.97 5.41
N TYR A 99 15.40 17.08 5.72
CA TYR A 99 15.15 16.59 7.07
C TYR A 99 15.92 15.31 7.43
N GLY A 100 16.74 14.78 6.52
CA GLY A 100 17.42 13.49 6.70
C GLY A 100 16.49 12.28 6.79
N ILE A 101 15.24 12.39 6.33
CA ILE A 101 14.27 11.30 6.34
C ILE A 101 14.55 10.37 5.14
N PRO A 102 14.57 9.04 5.32
CA PRO A 102 14.73 8.11 4.20
C PRO A 102 13.54 8.21 3.24
N LYS A 103 13.81 8.23 1.92
CA LYS A 103 12.77 8.27 0.88
C LYS A 103 11.95 6.98 0.85
N VAL A 104 10.66 7.11 0.58
CA VAL A 104 9.76 5.97 0.45
C VAL A 104 9.90 5.37 -0.94
N ARG A 105 10.17 4.06 -1.02
CA ARG A 105 10.30 3.36 -2.29
C ARG A 105 8.92 3.07 -2.88
N ARG A 106 8.56 3.78 -3.95
CA ARG A 106 7.28 3.62 -4.65
C ARG A 106 6.97 2.18 -5.09
N ARG A 107 7.99 1.42 -5.48
CA ARG A 107 7.86 0.03 -5.97
C ARG A 107 7.35 -0.96 -4.91
N ASP A 108 7.49 -0.61 -3.63
CA ASP A 108 7.08 -1.48 -2.52
C ASP A 108 5.56 -1.37 -2.28
N TYR A 109 4.91 -0.34 -2.85
CA TYR A 109 3.49 -0.05 -2.69
C TYR A 109 2.68 -0.25 -3.97
N ILE A 110 3.19 0.22 -5.11
CA ILE A 110 2.47 0.16 -6.38
C ILE A 110 2.86 -1.10 -7.13
N VAL A 111 2.08 -2.17 -6.95
CA VAL A 111 2.26 -3.46 -7.61
C VAL A 111 1.14 -3.70 -8.62
N ILE A 112 1.51 -3.82 -9.90
CA ILE A 112 0.58 -4.00 -11.02
C ILE A 112 0.98 -5.24 -11.83
N ASP A 113 0.57 -6.41 -11.35
CA ASP A 113 0.88 -7.72 -11.94
C ASP A 113 -0.35 -8.42 -12.55
N ARG A 114 -1.56 -8.08 -12.07
CA ARG A 114 -2.84 -8.71 -12.46
C ARG A 114 -3.20 -8.53 -13.94
N GLN A 115 -2.62 -7.55 -14.62
CA GLN A 115 -2.78 -7.38 -16.08
C GLN A 115 -2.25 -8.56 -16.90
N HIS A 116 -1.33 -9.37 -16.34
CA HIS A 116 -0.78 -10.56 -16.97
C HIS A 116 -1.72 -11.77 -16.95
N LEU A 117 -2.83 -11.68 -16.20
CA LEU A 117 -3.85 -12.74 -16.15
C LEU A 117 -4.56 -12.85 -17.52
N ALA A 118 -4.39 -13.98 -18.19
CA ALA A 118 -4.80 -14.17 -19.59
C ALA A 118 -6.30 -14.40 -19.79
N TYR A 119 -7.04 -14.69 -18.71
CA TYR A 119 -8.48 -14.92 -18.69
C TYR A 119 -9.30 -13.63 -18.54
N LEU A 120 -8.66 -12.54 -18.07
CA LEU A 120 -9.30 -11.25 -17.95
C LEU A 120 -9.44 -10.59 -19.33
N ASN A 121 -10.58 -9.96 -19.53
CA ASN A 121 -10.87 -9.15 -20.69
C ASN A 121 -10.21 -7.76 -20.59
N GLY A 122 -10.08 -7.02 -21.71
CA GLY A 122 -9.36 -5.73 -21.78
C GLY A 122 -9.87 -4.69 -20.76
N LEU A 123 -11.19 -4.55 -20.62
CA LEU A 123 -11.79 -3.62 -19.65
C LEU A 123 -11.53 -4.04 -18.20
N GLN A 124 -11.60 -5.34 -17.90
CA GLN A 124 -11.29 -5.86 -16.57
C GLN A 124 -9.82 -5.62 -16.21
N LYS A 125 -8.90 -5.77 -17.17
CA LYS A 125 -7.49 -5.43 -16.97
C LYS A 125 -7.28 -3.96 -16.66
N LEU A 126 -7.95 -3.06 -17.39
CA LEU A 126 -7.90 -1.63 -17.12
C LEU A 126 -8.37 -1.30 -15.70
N ASN A 127 -9.49 -1.89 -15.27
CA ASN A 127 -9.99 -1.73 -13.90
C ASN A 127 -9.00 -2.29 -12.86
N CYS A 128 -8.38 -3.44 -13.11
CA CYS A 128 -7.36 -3.99 -12.22
C CYS A 128 -6.13 -3.09 -12.10
N ILE A 129 -5.66 -2.50 -13.21
CA ILE A 129 -4.56 -1.53 -13.22
C ILE A 129 -4.95 -0.29 -12.43
N TYR A 130 -6.15 0.26 -12.66
CA TYR A 130 -6.68 1.40 -11.94
C TYR A 130 -6.71 1.15 -10.43
N CYS A 131 -7.37 0.07 -9.98
CA CYS A 131 -7.48 -0.24 -8.56
C CYS A 131 -6.12 -0.57 -7.93
N GLY A 132 -5.24 -1.28 -8.64
CA GLY A 132 -3.90 -1.60 -8.16
C GLY A 132 -3.05 -0.34 -7.97
N TYR A 133 -3.12 0.59 -8.94
CA TYR A 133 -2.44 1.87 -8.87
C TYR A 133 -2.99 2.76 -7.76
N CYS A 134 -4.31 2.99 -7.71
CA CYS A 134 -4.92 3.89 -6.72
C CYS A 134 -4.70 3.41 -5.27
N ASN A 135 -4.92 2.12 -4.98
CA ASN A 135 -4.70 1.59 -3.64
C ASN A 135 -3.21 1.61 -3.26
N GLY A 136 -2.32 1.24 -4.19
CA GLY A 136 -0.88 1.33 -3.98
C GLY A 136 -0.42 2.77 -3.72
N LEU A 137 -0.95 3.72 -4.49
CA LEU A 137 -0.66 5.14 -4.32
C LEU A 137 -1.13 5.64 -2.95
N ILE A 138 -2.34 5.30 -2.50
CA ILE A 138 -2.81 5.69 -1.16
C ILE A 138 -1.93 5.12 -0.07
N GLY A 139 -1.49 3.86 -0.19
CA GLY A 139 -0.53 3.26 0.74
C GLY A 139 0.80 4.02 0.76
N PHE A 140 1.34 4.37 -0.41
CA PHE A 140 2.56 5.15 -0.54
C PHE A 140 2.43 6.55 0.08
N VAL A 141 1.33 7.25 -0.20
CA VAL A 141 1.03 8.58 0.37
C VAL A 141 0.93 8.49 1.89
N ARG A 142 0.25 7.46 2.42
CA ARG A 142 0.12 7.24 3.87
C ARG A 142 1.46 6.96 4.54
N GLU A 143 2.36 6.24 3.88
CA GLU A 143 3.72 6.02 4.40
C GLU A 143 4.53 7.33 4.41
N VAL A 144 4.47 8.11 3.33
CA VAL A 144 5.12 9.43 3.26
C VAL A 144 4.60 10.33 4.37
N SER A 145 3.28 10.45 4.52
CA SER A 145 2.66 11.28 5.56
C SER A 145 2.98 10.75 6.97
N GLY A 146 3.02 9.43 7.18
CA GLY A 146 3.35 8.83 8.47
C GLY A 146 4.81 9.05 8.89
N ARG A 147 5.76 9.14 7.94
CA ARG A 147 7.14 9.56 8.22
C ARG A 147 7.21 11.05 8.55
N THR A 148 6.47 11.87 7.81
CA THR A 148 6.35 13.30 8.11
C THR A 148 5.77 13.53 9.51
N GLU A 149 4.69 12.83 9.86
CA GLU A 149 4.05 12.92 11.17
C GLU A 149 5.01 12.48 12.29
N ALA A 150 5.71 11.37 12.11
CA ALA A 150 6.72 10.90 13.06
C ALA A 150 7.87 11.91 13.28
N TYR A 151 8.22 12.69 12.25
CA TYR A 151 9.26 13.72 12.36
C TYR A 151 8.76 14.98 13.10
N TRP A 152 7.57 15.47 12.75
CA TRP A 152 7.06 16.75 13.25
C TRP A 152 6.35 16.65 14.58
N CYS A 153 5.45 15.67 14.73
CA CYS A 153 4.55 15.57 15.88
C CYS A 153 4.19 14.10 16.17
N PRO A 154 5.12 13.31 16.75
CA PRO A 154 4.85 11.93 17.17
C PRO A 154 3.99 11.86 18.44
N ILE A 155 2.79 12.46 18.41
CA ILE A 155 1.81 12.48 19.50
C ILE A 155 0.53 11.80 19.00
N LYS A 156 -0.05 10.90 19.81
CA LYS A 156 -1.32 10.24 19.50
C LYS A 156 -2.46 11.26 19.50
N HIS A 157 -3.45 11.06 18.65
CA HIS A 157 -4.71 11.77 18.68
C HIS A 157 -5.53 11.44 19.94
N ALA A 158 -6.24 12.44 20.46
CA ALA A 158 -7.26 12.25 21.49
C ALA A 158 -8.42 11.38 21.00
N SER A 159 -8.81 11.56 19.74
CA SER A 159 -9.88 10.80 19.10
C SER A 159 -9.37 9.47 18.57
N ARG A 160 -10.24 8.45 18.59
CA ARG A 160 -9.93 7.13 18.04
C ARG A 160 -9.65 7.23 16.54
N VAL A 161 -8.49 6.71 16.13
CA VAL A 161 -8.18 6.40 14.74
C VAL A 161 -8.51 4.93 14.47
N SER A 162 -9.26 4.65 13.41
CA SER A 162 -9.72 3.29 13.08
C SER A 162 -8.58 2.38 12.64
N ASP A 163 -7.70 2.90 11.79
CA ASP A 163 -6.54 2.21 11.23
C ASP A 163 -5.36 3.20 11.19
N PRO A 164 -4.56 3.29 12.27
CA PRO A 164 -3.39 4.17 12.31
C PRO A 164 -2.21 3.57 11.53
N HIS A 165 -1.28 4.39 11.05
CA HIS A 165 -0.09 3.89 10.37
C HIS A 165 0.85 3.14 11.36
N SER A 166 1.75 2.31 10.82
CA SER A 166 2.60 1.39 11.59
C SER A 166 3.49 2.03 12.67
N ARG A 167 3.75 3.34 12.58
CA ARG A 167 4.57 4.09 13.54
C ARG A 167 3.77 4.72 14.68
N TYR A 168 2.46 4.86 14.52
CA TYR A 168 1.60 5.50 15.51
C TYR A 168 1.61 4.84 16.92
N PRO A 169 1.74 3.50 17.07
CA PRO A 169 1.73 2.88 18.41
C PRO A 169 2.85 3.36 19.33
N VAL A 170 4.00 3.76 18.77
CA VAL A 170 5.17 4.22 19.55
C VAL A 170 5.17 5.73 19.82
N PHE A 171 4.15 6.45 19.34
CA PHE A 171 3.97 7.88 19.61
C PHE A 171 3.68 8.13 21.09
N VAL A 172 3.96 9.35 21.52
CA VAL A 172 3.67 9.82 22.88
C VAL A 172 2.15 9.95 23.04
N ASP A 173 1.64 9.65 24.23
CA ASP A 173 0.21 9.78 24.51
C ASP A 173 -0.25 11.24 24.48
N TYR A 174 -1.50 11.44 24.06
CA TYR A 174 -2.10 12.77 23.97
C TYR A 174 -2.06 13.50 25.33
N GLY A 175 -1.59 14.75 25.33
CA GLY A 175 -1.52 15.58 26.54
C GLY A 175 -0.29 15.33 27.44
N ASN A 176 0.61 14.43 27.08
CA ASN A 176 1.84 14.18 27.84
C ASN A 176 3.02 15.03 27.31
N GLU A 177 3.06 16.29 27.75
CA GLU A 177 4.07 17.28 27.33
C GLU A 177 5.49 16.86 27.73
N ASP A 178 5.68 16.38 28.96
CA ASP A 178 6.99 15.97 29.48
C ASP A 178 7.59 14.83 28.64
N ALA A 179 6.79 13.80 28.33
CA ALA A 179 7.24 12.70 27.51
C ALA A 179 7.53 13.11 26.07
N PHE A 180 6.80 14.10 25.53
CA PHE A 180 7.07 14.64 24.21
C PHE A 180 8.42 15.36 24.16
N GLN A 181 8.66 16.29 25.08
CA GLN A 181 9.93 17.04 25.13
C GLN A 181 11.13 16.12 25.36
N ALA A 182 10.96 15.08 26.19
CA ALA A 182 12.02 14.12 26.47
C ALA A 182 12.38 13.20 25.29
N ARG A 183 11.41 12.87 24.41
CA ARG A 183 11.57 11.80 23.41
C ARG A 183 11.57 12.27 21.97
N VAL A 184 11.14 13.50 21.68
CA VAL A 184 10.97 13.99 20.30
C VAL A 184 12.27 13.93 19.49
N GLU A 185 13.40 14.32 20.07
CA GLU A 185 14.71 14.28 19.39
C GLU A 185 15.21 12.84 19.18
N GLU A 186 14.96 11.95 20.13
CA GLU A 186 15.27 10.52 19.99
C GLU A 186 14.44 9.90 18.84
N GLN A 187 13.14 10.18 18.79
CA GLN A 187 12.24 9.68 17.75
C GLN A 187 12.61 10.21 16.36
N ARG A 188 12.97 11.50 16.26
CA ARG A 188 13.51 12.10 15.03
C ARG A 188 14.79 11.41 14.59
N ALA A 189 15.74 11.22 15.51
CA ALA A 189 17.00 10.54 15.20
C ALA A 189 16.81 9.07 14.82
N ALA A 190 15.85 8.37 15.41
CA ALA A 190 15.51 7.00 15.03
C ALA A 190 14.93 6.92 13.61
N LEU A 191 14.16 7.93 13.19
CA LEU A 191 13.60 8.00 11.83
C LEU A 191 14.69 8.26 10.78
N THR A 192 15.67 9.11 11.08
CA THR A 192 16.74 9.47 10.12
C THR A 192 17.83 8.42 10.00
N LYS A 193 17.99 7.53 10.99
CA LYS A 193 18.97 6.42 10.98
C LYS A 193 18.49 5.14 10.30
N ALA A 194 17.21 5.03 9.97
CA ALA A 194 16.62 3.82 9.41
C ALA A 194 16.90 3.71 7.89
N ASP A 195 18.00 3.05 7.53
CA ASP A 195 18.31 2.58 6.16
C ASP A 195 17.74 1.19 5.87
#